data_AF-A0A965YB00-F1
#
_entry.id   AF-A0A965YB00-F1
#
_cell.length_a   1.000
_cell.length_b   1.000
_cell.length_c   1.000
_cell.angle_alpha   90.00
_cell.angle_beta   90.00
_cell.angle_gamma   90.00
#
_symmetry.space_group_name_H-M   'P 1'
#
loop_
_entity.id
_entity.type
_entity.pdbx_description
1 polymer ?
#
loop_
_entity_poly.entity_id
_entity_poly.type
_entity_poly.pdbx_seq_one_letter_code
_entity_poly.pdbx_strand_id
1 'polypeptide(L)'
;MRSDAGITLLLRTGVDGLAWETAFEPFRFMWGETEPLYRGTLLQENRAIADVLFHPVEKRMELYPLEGQLQLCLDLLALPSFQALASNPVSTYATNQIRKMESLIHQLDHYEAMHDFRVALRKLRTILPHLLSSCSDSQQEKLSKRVKKIARLTGKIRDTEVQQQLLASYGVVVHSSGARQDMRKHTLYALLDSTVLADMQHAVDVSLYHCASLDPARMAAKRYGSLVKAVHAVRSARDIKAMHRVRKSVKALRYVRELAQIEQDPQLVALQDCLGSWHDMIMVQDQLQSQKKLSLDEKHALVALQRDIDERLAEYRALTTPFWEERL
;
A
#
# COMPACT_ATOMS: atom_id res chain seq x y z
N MET A 1 9.18 -16.98 -31.04
CA MET A 1 9.83 -15.88 -30.28
C MET A 1 9.39 -15.94 -28.82
N ARG A 2 10.29 -15.74 -27.85
CA ARG A 2 9.97 -15.76 -26.41
C ARG A 2 9.09 -14.54 -26.08
N SER A 3 8.10 -14.69 -25.19
CA SER A 3 7.48 -13.50 -24.59
C SER A 3 8.48 -12.89 -23.61
N ASP A 4 8.89 -11.64 -23.81
CA ASP A 4 9.88 -10.97 -22.95
C ASP A 4 9.40 -10.75 -21.50
N ALA A 5 8.14 -11.03 -21.19
CA ALA A 5 7.60 -10.99 -19.83
C ALA A 5 7.43 -12.41 -19.26
N GLY A 6 8.41 -12.87 -18.47
CA GLY A 6 8.26 -14.08 -17.66
C GLY A 6 7.24 -13.88 -16.52
N ILE A 7 6.56 -14.95 -16.12
CA ILE A 7 5.72 -15.01 -14.92
C ILE A 7 6.62 -15.29 -13.73
N THR A 8 6.92 -14.29 -12.92
CA THR A 8 7.59 -14.48 -11.63
C THR A 8 6.60 -14.96 -10.57
N LEU A 9 7.05 -15.78 -9.63
CA LEU A 9 6.27 -16.37 -8.54
C LEU A 9 7.14 -16.38 -7.27
N LEU A 10 6.56 -16.05 -6.13
CA LEU A 10 7.20 -16.23 -4.82
C LEU A 10 6.62 -17.47 -4.13
N LEU A 11 7.49 -18.26 -3.50
CA LEU A 11 7.17 -19.60 -3.01
C LEU A 11 7.19 -19.64 -1.49
N ARG A 12 6.28 -20.42 -0.90
CA ARG A 12 6.21 -20.62 0.55
C ARG A 12 7.48 -21.30 1.07
N THR A 13 7.86 -20.94 2.28
CA THR A 13 9.00 -21.53 2.99
C THR A 13 8.74 -23.01 3.31
N GLY A 14 9.70 -23.89 3.01
CA GLY A 14 9.64 -25.33 3.36
C GLY A 14 9.35 -26.28 2.20
N VAL A 15 9.27 -25.77 0.97
CA VAL A 15 9.17 -26.61 -0.23
C VAL A 15 10.58 -26.82 -0.78
N ASP A 16 11.19 -27.97 -0.50
CA ASP A 16 12.42 -28.37 -1.18
C ASP A 16 12.11 -28.59 -2.67
N GLY A 17 12.94 -28.06 -3.57
CA GLY A 17 12.71 -28.09 -5.02
C GLY A 17 12.48 -29.49 -5.61
N LEU A 18 12.87 -30.53 -4.86
CA LEU A 18 12.69 -31.95 -5.18
C LEU A 18 11.25 -32.46 -5.01
N ALA A 19 10.38 -31.77 -4.26
CA ALA A 19 8.97 -32.19 -4.07
C ALA A 19 8.05 -31.85 -5.27
N TRP A 20 8.60 -31.29 -6.36
CA TRP A 20 7.84 -30.62 -7.42
C TRP A 20 7.55 -31.53 -8.62
N GLU A 21 8.28 -32.64 -8.75
CA GLU A 21 8.21 -33.52 -9.93
C GLU A 21 6.86 -34.25 -10.04
N THR A 22 6.14 -34.41 -8.92
CA THR A 22 4.90 -35.19 -8.83
C THR A 22 3.70 -34.40 -8.26
N ALA A 23 3.88 -33.15 -7.83
CA ALA A 23 2.84 -32.42 -7.10
C ALA A 23 1.72 -31.81 -7.97
N PHE A 24 1.90 -31.79 -9.30
CA PHE A 24 1.10 -30.93 -10.18
C PHE A 24 0.53 -31.61 -11.41
N GLU A 25 0.19 -32.90 -11.37
CA GLU A 25 -0.40 -33.59 -12.53
C GLU A 25 -1.55 -32.77 -13.16
N PRO A 26 -1.55 -32.54 -14.49
CA PRO A 26 -0.70 -33.14 -15.55
C PRO A 26 0.67 -32.46 -15.78
N PHE A 27 1.02 -31.44 -15.00
CA PHE A 27 2.26 -30.70 -15.12
C PHE A 27 3.44 -31.34 -14.38
N ARG A 28 4.63 -31.26 -14.97
CA ARG A 28 5.88 -31.75 -14.40
C ARG A 28 7.02 -30.78 -14.64
N PHE A 29 7.88 -30.61 -13.64
CA PHE A 29 9.12 -29.84 -13.80
C PHE A 29 10.27 -30.81 -14.12
N MET A 30 11.03 -30.52 -15.18
CA MET A 30 12.30 -31.18 -15.45
C MET A 30 13.43 -30.19 -15.20
N TRP A 31 14.27 -30.45 -14.21
CA TRP A 31 15.40 -29.60 -13.86
C TRP A 31 16.67 -30.02 -14.59
N GLY A 32 17.48 -29.05 -15.01
CA GLY A 32 18.83 -29.26 -15.50
C GLY A 32 19.86 -29.20 -14.37
N GLU A 33 20.97 -29.90 -14.54
CA GLU A 33 22.09 -29.96 -13.59
C GLU A 33 22.96 -28.70 -13.67
N THR A 34 22.50 -27.58 -13.11
CA THR A 34 23.37 -26.39 -12.93
C THR A 34 23.05 -25.66 -11.64
N GLU A 35 23.94 -25.71 -10.64
CA GLU A 35 23.95 -24.75 -9.52
C GLU A 35 24.61 -23.43 -9.95
N PRO A 36 24.26 -22.27 -9.35
CA PRO A 36 23.35 -22.04 -8.22
C PRO A 36 21.90 -21.74 -8.61
N LEU A 37 21.57 -21.85 -9.90
CA LEU A 37 20.26 -21.54 -10.50
C LEU A 37 19.69 -22.78 -11.15
N TYR A 38 18.66 -23.38 -10.54
CA TYR A 38 17.98 -24.50 -11.16
C TYR A 38 17.19 -23.99 -12.36
N ARG A 39 17.73 -24.24 -13.55
CA ARG A 39 17.05 -24.01 -14.82
C ARG A 39 16.36 -25.29 -15.22
N GLY A 40 15.09 -25.20 -15.58
CA GLY A 40 14.29 -26.35 -15.97
C GLY A 40 13.32 -26.05 -17.09
N THR A 41 12.50 -27.05 -17.39
CA THR A 41 11.40 -26.97 -18.36
C THR A 41 10.14 -27.47 -17.68
N LEU A 42 9.07 -26.68 -17.80
CA LEU A 42 7.74 -27.08 -17.41
C LEU A 42 7.12 -27.89 -18.55
N LEU A 43 6.67 -29.09 -18.23
CA LEU A 43 5.98 -29.99 -19.12
C LEU A 43 4.50 -30.11 -18.74
N GLN A 44 3.64 -30.34 -19.72
CA GLN A 44 2.30 -30.90 -19.54
C GLN A 44 2.19 -32.12 -20.45
N GLU A 45 1.86 -33.30 -19.91
CA GLU A 45 1.77 -34.54 -20.71
C GLU A 45 3.01 -34.80 -21.59
N ASN A 46 4.21 -34.55 -21.05
CA ASN A 46 5.52 -34.64 -21.74
C ASN A 46 5.78 -33.60 -22.84
N ARG A 47 4.88 -32.63 -23.05
CA ARG A 47 5.12 -31.50 -23.95
C ARG A 47 5.68 -30.30 -23.19
N ALA A 48 6.77 -29.72 -23.67
CA ALA A 48 7.32 -28.47 -23.12
C ALA A 48 6.37 -27.30 -23.32
N ILE A 49 6.10 -26.56 -22.24
CA ILE A 49 5.21 -25.40 -22.24
C ILE A 49 5.88 -24.12 -21.71
N ALA A 50 6.91 -24.20 -20.88
CA ALA A 50 7.68 -23.04 -20.43
C ALA A 50 9.12 -23.39 -20.04
N ASP A 51 10.04 -22.44 -20.17
CA ASP A 51 11.31 -22.48 -19.45
C ASP A 51 11.07 -22.06 -17.99
N VAL A 52 11.80 -22.65 -17.05
CA VAL A 52 11.67 -22.37 -15.62
C VAL A 52 13.01 -21.95 -15.06
N LEU A 53 13.04 -20.87 -14.28
CA LEU A 53 14.18 -20.51 -13.44
C LEU A 53 13.75 -20.55 -11.98
N PHE A 54 14.45 -21.30 -11.15
CA PHE A 54 14.23 -21.32 -9.72
C PHE A 54 15.44 -20.76 -8.96
N HIS A 55 15.16 -19.75 -8.15
CA HIS A 55 16.09 -19.04 -7.27
C HIS A 55 15.86 -19.52 -5.83
N PRO A 56 16.59 -20.55 -5.36
CA PRO A 56 16.31 -21.18 -4.06
C PRO A 56 16.48 -20.22 -2.88
N VAL A 57 17.50 -19.35 -2.92
CA VAL A 57 17.76 -18.34 -1.88
C VAL A 57 16.61 -17.33 -1.78
N GLU A 58 16.10 -16.87 -2.93
CA GLU A 58 15.04 -15.88 -3.01
C GLU A 58 13.63 -16.51 -2.91
N LYS A 59 13.55 -17.84 -2.88
CA LYS A 59 12.29 -18.61 -2.97
C LYS A 59 11.42 -18.10 -4.12
N ARG A 60 12.07 -17.84 -5.26
CA ARG A 60 11.45 -17.24 -6.44
C ARG A 60 11.50 -18.22 -7.61
N MET A 61 10.40 -18.38 -8.31
CA MET A 61 10.32 -19.12 -9.56
C MET A 61 9.92 -18.17 -10.68
N GLU A 62 10.50 -18.35 -11.86
CA GLU A 62 10.14 -17.60 -13.05
C GLU A 62 9.77 -18.60 -14.15
N LEU A 63 8.57 -18.48 -14.69
CA LEU A 63 8.09 -19.26 -15.82
C LEU A 63 8.15 -18.39 -17.06
N TYR A 64 8.74 -18.89 -18.13
CA TYR A 64 8.82 -18.21 -19.42
C TYR A 64 8.04 -19.04 -20.43
N PRO A 65 6.75 -18.72 -20.65
CA PRO A 65 5.89 -19.51 -21.54
C PRO A 65 6.50 -19.59 -22.93
N LEU A 66 6.46 -20.79 -23.52
CA LEU A 66 6.74 -20.97 -24.94
C LEU A 66 5.61 -20.36 -25.77
N GLU A 67 5.89 -20.12 -27.05
CA GLU A 67 4.95 -19.47 -27.95
C GLU A 67 3.58 -20.18 -27.99
N GLY A 68 2.52 -19.42 -27.71
CA GLY A 68 1.16 -19.95 -27.62
C GLY A 68 0.82 -20.77 -26.36
N GLN A 69 1.74 -20.90 -25.40
CA GLN A 69 1.56 -21.74 -24.20
C GLN A 69 1.22 -20.96 -22.92
N LEU A 70 0.98 -19.65 -23.01
CA LEU A 70 0.65 -18.81 -21.85
C LEU A 70 -0.57 -19.33 -21.08
N GLN A 71 -1.62 -19.77 -21.77
CA GLN A 71 -2.84 -20.26 -21.11
C GLN A 71 -2.55 -21.51 -20.26
N LEU A 72 -1.74 -22.45 -20.75
CA LEU A 72 -1.39 -23.65 -20.00
C LEU A 72 -0.56 -23.32 -18.74
N CYS A 73 0.28 -22.28 -18.82
CA CYS A 73 0.96 -21.78 -17.63
C CYS A 73 -0.04 -21.20 -16.64
N LEU A 74 -1.04 -20.42 -17.09
CA LEU A 74 -2.09 -19.90 -16.22
C LEU A 74 -2.94 -21.03 -15.60
N ASP A 75 -3.18 -22.12 -16.34
CA ASP A 75 -3.91 -23.28 -15.85
C ASP A 75 -3.14 -24.01 -14.73
N LEU A 76 -1.81 -24.15 -14.85
CA LEU A 76 -0.96 -24.62 -13.74
C LEU A 76 -1.11 -23.74 -12.51
N LEU A 77 -1.02 -22.41 -12.69
CA LEU A 77 -1.15 -21.49 -11.57
C LEU A 77 -2.52 -21.60 -10.90
N ALA A 78 -3.55 -22.00 -11.65
CA ALA A 78 -4.90 -22.20 -11.16
C ALA A 78 -5.15 -23.49 -10.38
N LEU A 79 -4.19 -24.42 -10.37
CA LEU A 79 -4.30 -25.62 -9.56
C LEU A 79 -4.29 -25.27 -8.07
N PRO A 80 -5.26 -25.73 -7.26
CA PRO A 80 -5.28 -25.47 -5.81
C PRO A 80 -4.00 -25.91 -5.10
N SER A 81 -3.37 -27.02 -5.54
CA SER A 81 -2.08 -27.50 -5.03
C SER A 81 -0.95 -26.52 -5.33
N PHE A 82 -0.93 -25.92 -6.52
CA PHE A 82 0.05 -24.90 -6.90
C PHE A 82 -0.17 -23.59 -6.14
N GLN A 83 -1.42 -23.15 -6.02
CA GLN A 83 -1.79 -21.97 -5.22
C GLN A 83 -1.42 -22.12 -3.74
N ALA A 84 -1.51 -23.32 -3.19
CA ALA A 84 -1.09 -23.60 -1.81
C ALA A 84 0.43 -23.41 -1.62
N LEU A 85 1.23 -23.54 -2.68
CA LEU A 85 2.70 -23.43 -2.66
C LEU A 85 3.19 -22.03 -3.06
N ALA A 86 2.47 -21.34 -3.94
CA ALA A 86 2.71 -19.94 -4.27
C ALA A 86 2.21 -19.04 -3.13
N SER A 87 3.09 -18.56 -2.25
CA SER A 87 2.76 -17.40 -1.41
C SER A 87 2.89 -16.17 -2.28
N ASN A 88 1.77 -15.61 -2.68
CA ASN A 88 1.77 -14.25 -3.17
C ASN A 88 1.61 -13.30 -1.97
N PRO A 89 2.68 -12.61 -1.53
CA PRO A 89 2.62 -11.74 -0.37
C PRO A 89 1.66 -10.57 -0.61
N VAL A 90 1.50 -10.14 -1.88
CA VAL A 90 0.61 -9.04 -2.28
C VAL A 90 -0.85 -9.41 -2.08
N SER A 91 -1.29 -10.56 -2.59
CA SER A 91 -2.68 -11.00 -2.40
C SER A 91 -2.97 -11.31 -0.93
N THR A 92 -2.03 -11.98 -0.24
CA THR A 92 -2.16 -12.28 1.19
C THR A 92 -2.30 -10.99 2.01
N TYR A 93 -1.46 -10.00 1.73
CA TYR A 93 -1.53 -8.69 2.37
C TYR A 93 -2.84 -7.97 2.04
N ALA A 94 -3.30 -8.01 0.79
CA ALA A 94 -4.58 -7.44 0.37
C ALA A 94 -5.76 -8.04 1.14
N THR A 95 -5.86 -9.38 1.14
CA THR A 95 -6.91 -10.12 1.85
C THR A 95 -6.87 -9.83 3.35
N ASN A 96 -5.69 -9.71 3.96
CA ASN A 96 -5.58 -9.32 5.37
C ASN A 96 -6.10 -7.89 5.62
N GLN A 97 -5.86 -6.94 4.71
CA GLN A 97 -6.42 -5.59 4.84
C GLN A 97 -7.95 -5.59 4.66
N ILE A 98 -8.48 -6.38 3.71
CA ILE A 98 -9.93 -6.51 3.48
C ILE A 98 -10.60 -7.10 4.73
N ARG A 99 -10.10 -8.23 5.26
CA ARG A 99 -10.60 -8.84 6.51
C ARG A 99 -10.55 -7.88 7.69
N LYS A 100 -9.45 -7.11 7.83
CA LYS A 100 -9.37 -6.07 8.86
C LYS A 100 -10.48 -5.03 8.68
N MET A 101 -10.70 -4.56 7.46
CA MET A 101 -11.80 -3.62 7.17
C MET A 101 -13.18 -4.20 7.46
N GLU A 102 -13.43 -5.47 7.11
CA GLU A 102 -14.67 -6.20 7.42
C GLU A 102 -14.93 -6.24 8.93
N SER A 103 -13.92 -6.60 9.73
CA SER A 103 -14.06 -6.68 11.19
C SER A 103 -14.39 -5.35 11.87
N LEU A 104 -14.01 -4.22 11.24
CA LEU A 104 -14.15 -2.87 11.80
C LEU A 104 -15.41 -2.16 11.33
N ILE A 105 -16.10 -2.66 10.29
CA ILE A 105 -17.18 -1.94 9.61
C ILE A 105 -18.36 -1.61 10.54
N HIS A 106 -18.63 -2.49 11.50
CA HIS A 106 -19.71 -2.35 12.48
C HIS A 106 -19.34 -1.47 13.67
N GLN A 107 -18.09 -1.02 13.76
CA GLN A 107 -17.55 -0.26 14.90
C GLN A 107 -17.06 1.13 14.46
N LEU A 108 -17.38 1.58 13.25
CA LEU A 108 -16.87 2.84 12.69
C LEU A 108 -17.31 4.11 13.43
N ASP A 109 -18.22 4.00 14.39
CA ASP A 109 -18.53 5.08 15.32
C ASP A 109 -17.47 5.28 16.40
N HIS A 110 -16.66 4.26 16.68
CA HIS A 110 -15.50 4.36 17.54
C HIS A 110 -14.29 4.93 16.78
N TYR A 111 -13.64 5.90 17.41
CA TYR A 111 -12.48 6.60 16.87
C TYR A 111 -11.35 5.67 16.43
N GLU A 112 -10.99 4.69 17.25
CA GLU A 112 -9.90 3.75 16.97
C GLU A 112 -10.25 2.84 15.79
N ALA A 113 -11.48 2.32 15.74
CA ALA A 113 -11.95 1.51 14.62
C ALA A 113 -11.97 2.30 13.30
N MET A 114 -12.43 3.55 13.31
CA MET A 114 -12.36 4.44 12.15
C MET A 114 -10.91 4.70 11.71
N HIS A 115 -10.00 4.91 12.67
CA HIS A 115 -8.59 5.08 12.39
C HIS A 115 -8.01 3.84 11.69
N ASP A 116 -8.24 2.68 12.27
CA ASP A 116 -7.70 1.40 11.81
C ASP A 116 -8.28 0.97 10.47
N PHE A 117 -9.59 1.17 10.26
CA PHE A 117 -10.25 0.96 8.98
C PHE A 117 -9.58 1.81 7.89
N ARG A 118 -9.34 3.09 8.19
CA ARG A 118 -8.69 4.01 7.25
C ARG A 118 -7.23 3.65 6.99
N VAL A 119 -6.51 3.10 7.98
CA VAL A 119 -5.15 2.59 7.78
C VAL A 119 -5.17 1.39 6.84
N ALA A 120 -6.04 0.40 7.09
CA ALA A 120 -6.20 -0.78 6.23
C ALA A 120 -6.59 -0.40 4.79
N LEU A 121 -7.55 0.53 4.64
CA LEU A 121 -7.95 1.08 3.34
C LEU A 121 -6.79 1.78 2.63
N ARG A 122 -5.92 2.51 3.33
CA ARG A 122 -4.76 3.18 2.71
C ARG A 122 -3.70 2.18 2.25
N LYS A 123 -3.47 1.13 3.05
CA LYS A 123 -2.58 0.01 2.71
C LYS A 123 -3.09 -0.69 1.45
N LEU A 124 -4.37 -1.06 1.42
CA LEU A 124 -5.00 -1.67 0.26
C LEU A 124 -4.90 -0.76 -0.98
N ARG A 125 -5.16 0.54 -0.85
CA ARG A 125 -5.01 1.50 -1.96
C ARG A 125 -3.62 1.61 -2.55
N THR A 126 -2.58 1.21 -1.82
CA THR A 126 -1.20 1.24 -2.30
C THR A 126 -0.95 0.10 -3.30
N ILE A 127 -1.66 -1.02 -3.13
CA ILE A 127 -1.56 -2.19 -4.00
C ILE A 127 -2.74 -2.33 -4.97
N LEU A 128 -3.84 -1.62 -4.75
CA LEU A 128 -5.06 -1.69 -5.56
C LEU A 128 -4.80 -1.53 -7.08
N PRO A 129 -3.94 -0.60 -7.57
CA PRO A 129 -3.66 -0.53 -9.01
C PRO A 129 -3.11 -1.84 -9.61
N HIS A 130 -2.37 -2.63 -8.81
CA HIS A 130 -1.86 -3.93 -9.22
C HIS A 130 -2.91 -5.05 -9.12
N LEU A 131 -3.87 -4.92 -8.19
CA LEU A 131 -5.01 -5.83 -8.07
C LEU A 131 -6.09 -5.56 -9.13
N LEU A 132 -6.06 -4.41 -9.79
CA LEU A 132 -7.06 -4.04 -10.77
C LEU A 132 -6.60 -4.32 -12.20
N SER A 133 -5.30 -4.46 -12.47
CA SER A 133 -4.78 -4.66 -13.83
C SER A 133 -5.27 -5.94 -14.52
N SER A 134 -5.78 -6.92 -13.77
CA SER A 134 -6.41 -8.13 -14.32
C SER A 134 -7.92 -8.03 -14.48
N CYS A 135 -8.55 -6.94 -14.01
CA CYS A 135 -9.98 -6.69 -14.19
C CYS A 135 -10.24 -5.93 -15.50
N SER A 136 -11.47 -6.00 -16.00
CA SER A 136 -11.90 -5.16 -17.13
C SER A 136 -11.85 -3.67 -16.80
N ASP A 137 -11.58 -2.80 -17.79
CA ASP A 137 -11.48 -1.34 -17.59
C ASP A 137 -12.70 -0.74 -16.85
N SER A 138 -13.90 -1.24 -17.15
CA SER A 138 -15.13 -0.83 -16.46
C SER A 138 -15.12 -1.18 -14.97
N GLN A 139 -14.69 -2.40 -14.62
CA GLN A 139 -14.55 -2.82 -13.22
C GLN A 139 -13.46 -2.01 -12.51
N GLN A 140 -12.31 -1.79 -13.16
CA GLN A 140 -11.21 -0.99 -12.62
C GLN A 140 -11.69 0.42 -12.27
N GLU A 141 -12.36 1.08 -13.21
CA GLU A 141 -12.85 2.44 -13.02
C GLU A 141 -13.92 2.51 -11.92
N LYS A 142 -14.89 1.60 -11.94
CA LYS A 142 -15.97 1.54 -10.95
C LYS A 142 -15.42 1.34 -9.53
N LEU A 143 -14.59 0.32 -9.32
CA LEU A 143 -14.05 0.00 -8.00
C LEU A 143 -13.10 1.12 -7.52
N SER A 144 -12.20 1.60 -8.37
CA SER A 144 -11.30 2.72 -8.04
C SER A 144 -12.06 3.98 -7.61
N LYS A 145 -13.15 4.34 -8.31
CA LYS A 145 -14.02 5.47 -7.93
C LYS A 145 -14.67 5.26 -6.56
N ARG A 146 -15.21 4.07 -6.30
CA ARG A 146 -15.83 3.71 -4.99
C ARG A 146 -14.82 3.82 -3.85
N VAL A 147 -13.67 3.15 -3.99
CA VAL A 147 -12.57 3.18 -3.01
C VAL A 147 -12.11 4.62 -2.75
N LYS A 148 -11.95 5.43 -3.80
CA LYS A 148 -11.57 6.85 -3.68
C LYS A 148 -12.61 7.66 -2.92
N LYS A 149 -13.90 7.41 -3.13
CA LYS A 149 -14.99 8.09 -2.42
C LYS A 149 -14.99 7.74 -0.93
N ILE A 150 -14.87 6.45 -0.59
CA ILE A 150 -14.76 5.96 0.80
C ILE A 150 -13.53 6.57 1.49
N ALA A 151 -12.37 6.52 0.86
CA ALA A 151 -11.14 7.07 1.43
C ALA A 151 -11.20 8.59 1.64
N ARG A 152 -11.92 9.32 0.77
CA ARG A 152 -12.14 10.76 0.94
C ARG A 152 -13.06 11.04 2.12
N LEU A 153 -14.13 10.27 2.31
CA LEU A 153 -15.07 10.49 3.41
C LEU A 153 -14.46 10.14 4.77
N THR A 154 -13.83 8.97 4.89
CA THR A 154 -13.09 8.57 6.10
C THR A 154 -11.96 9.55 6.43
N GLY A 155 -11.27 10.08 5.42
CA GLY A 155 -10.30 11.17 5.57
C GLY A 155 -10.94 12.42 6.19
N LYS A 156 -12.02 12.92 5.62
CA LYS A 156 -12.71 14.12 6.12
C LYS A 156 -13.27 13.97 7.54
N ILE A 157 -13.75 12.79 7.91
CA ILE A 157 -14.23 12.52 9.27
C ILE A 157 -13.04 12.63 10.24
N ARG A 158 -11.96 11.90 9.94
CA ARG A 158 -10.73 11.89 10.74
C ARG A 158 -10.07 13.26 10.84
N ASP A 159 -9.96 13.99 9.74
CA ASP A 159 -9.29 15.29 9.70
C ASP A 159 -10.02 16.28 10.63
N THR A 160 -11.35 16.26 10.66
CA THR A 160 -12.13 17.11 11.58
C THR A 160 -11.87 16.75 13.06
N GLU A 161 -11.76 15.46 13.39
CA GLU A 161 -11.45 15.01 14.76
C GLU A 161 -10.03 15.42 15.19
N VAL A 162 -9.04 15.21 14.32
CA VAL A 162 -7.64 15.59 14.59
C VAL A 162 -7.51 17.10 14.77
N GLN A 163 -8.17 17.89 13.90
CA GLN A 163 -8.16 19.35 14.01
C GLN A 163 -8.81 19.84 15.31
N GLN A 164 -9.92 19.23 15.73
CA GLN A 164 -10.58 19.55 17.00
C GLN A 164 -9.67 19.27 18.19
N GLN A 165 -9.04 18.09 18.22
CA GLN A 165 -8.10 17.71 19.27
C GLN A 165 -6.89 18.66 19.33
N LEU A 166 -6.34 19.02 18.17
CA LEU A 166 -5.19 19.91 18.09
C LEU A 166 -5.55 21.35 18.50
N LEU A 167 -6.68 21.88 18.06
CA LEU A 167 -7.17 23.20 18.52
C LEU A 167 -7.37 23.24 20.04
N ALA A 168 -7.95 22.17 20.60
CA ALA A 168 -8.12 22.06 22.05
C ALA A 168 -6.78 22.03 22.79
N SER A 169 -5.73 21.39 22.26
CA SER A 169 -4.39 21.41 22.87
C SER A 169 -3.74 22.79 22.86
N TYR A 170 -4.19 23.72 22.00
CA TYR A 170 -3.78 25.12 22.02
C TYR A 170 -4.75 26.03 22.80
N GLY A 171 -5.68 25.45 23.57
CA GLY A 171 -6.64 26.19 24.40
C GLY A 171 -7.79 26.84 23.61
N VAL A 172 -7.97 26.50 22.33
CA VAL A 172 -9.09 27.02 21.53
C VAL A 172 -10.33 26.18 21.76
N VAL A 173 -11.41 26.82 22.21
CA VAL A 173 -12.72 26.18 22.39
C VAL A 173 -13.32 25.88 21.02
N VAL A 174 -13.54 24.61 20.71
CA VAL A 174 -14.12 24.19 19.44
C VAL A 174 -15.59 23.85 19.60
N HIS A 175 -16.46 24.64 18.96
CA HIS A 175 -17.87 24.29 18.83
C HIS A 175 -18.04 23.31 17.67
N SER A 176 -18.22 22.03 17.97
CA SER A 176 -18.41 20.98 16.96
C SER A 176 -19.78 21.10 16.29
N SER A 177 -19.80 21.20 14.95
CA SER A 177 -21.04 20.99 14.17
C SER A 177 -21.25 19.50 13.90
N GLY A 178 -21.74 18.77 14.92
CA GLY A 178 -21.98 17.31 14.85
C GLY A 178 -22.75 16.88 13.60
N ALA A 179 -23.76 17.67 13.20
CA ALA A 179 -24.59 17.40 12.02
C ALA A 179 -23.80 17.16 10.71
N ARG A 180 -22.67 17.86 10.50
CA ARG A 180 -21.85 17.66 9.28
C ARG A 180 -21.04 16.36 9.34
N GLN A 181 -20.57 15.96 10.52
CA GLN A 181 -19.91 14.68 10.72
C GLN A 181 -20.91 13.53 10.58
N ASP A 182 -22.10 13.66 11.16
CA ASP A 182 -23.17 12.66 11.07
C ASP A 182 -23.60 12.41 9.63
N MET A 183 -23.77 13.48 8.84
CA MET A 183 -24.07 13.36 7.40
C MET A 183 -22.95 12.62 6.63
N ARG A 184 -21.68 12.87 6.97
CA ARG A 184 -20.54 12.17 6.35
C ARG A 184 -20.52 10.70 6.73
N LYS A 185 -20.81 10.37 8.00
CA LYS A 185 -20.91 8.99 8.49
C LYS A 185 -22.06 8.24 7.81
N HIS A 186 -23.24 8.86 7.72
CA HIS A 186 -24.38 8.28 7.01
C HIS A 186 -24.05 8.00 5.53
N THR A 187 -23.42 8.96 4.85
CA THR A 187 -22.94 8.78 3.46
C THR A 187 -21.89 7.67 3.36
N LEU A 188 -21.01 7.54 4.35
CA LEU A 188 -20.00 6.49 4.40
C LEU A 188 -20.65 5.11 4.52
N TYR A 189 -21.59 4.92 5.45
CA TYR A 189 -22.31 3.66 5.61
C TYR A 189 -23.09 3.27 4.35
N ALA A 190 -23.72 4.24 3.67
CA ALA A 190 -24.39 3.98 2.39
C ALA A 190 -23.44 3.53 1.26
N LEU A 191 -22.16 3.90 1.31
CA LEU A 191 -21.15 3.49 0.32
C LEU A 191 -20.45 2.18 0.67
N LEU A 192 -20.44 1.85 1.96
CA LEU A 192 -19.94 0.60 2.49
C LEU A 192 -20.99 -0.50 2.41
N ASP A 193 -21.82 -0.48 1.34
CA ASP A 193 -22.74 -1.57 1.05
C ASP A 193 -21.99 -2.92 1.04
N SER A 194 -22.75 -4.01 1.24
CA SER A 194 -22.20 -5.35 1.41
C SER A 194 -21.34 -5.83 0.23
N THR A 195 -21.39 -5.15 -0.92
CA THR A 195 -20.66 -5.57 -2.13
C THR A 195 -19.28 -4.95 -2.23
N VAL A 196 -18.97 -3.82 -1.59
CA VAL A 196 -17.68 -3.15 -1.88
C VAL A 196 -16.47 -3.96 -1.44
N LEU A 197 -16.54 -4.61 -0.29
CA LEU A 197 -15.46 -5.46 0.22
C LEU A 197 -15.39 -6.78 -0.55
N ALA A 198 -16.54 -7.34 -0.92
CA ALA A 198 -16.64 -8.50 -1.81
C ALA A 198 -16.04 -8.21 -3.20
N ASP A 199 -16.32 -7.04 -3.79
CA ASP A 199 -15.73 -6.59 -5.05
C ASP A 199 -14.20 -6.45 -4.94
N MET A 200 -13.70 -5.94 -3.81
CA MET A 200 -12.25 -5.86 -3.55
C MET A 200 -11.64 -7.26 -3.42
N GLN A 201 -12.31 -8.18 -2.71
CA GLN A 201 -11.82 -9.55 -2.55
C GLN A 201 -11.84 -10.29 -3.88
N HIS A 202 -12.90 -10.14 -4.67
CA HIS A 202 -12.96 -10.68 -6.02
C HIS A 202 -11.84 -10.14 -6.90
N ALA A 203 -11.52 -8.84 -6.82
CA ALA A 203 -10.37 -8.26 -7.53
C ALA A 203 -9.02 -8.87 -7.10
N VAL A 204 -8.88 -9.25 -5.83
CA VAL A 204 -7.71 -10.01 -5.35
C VAL A 204 -7.69 -11.41 -5.96
N ASP A 205 -8.82 -12.11 -5.93
CA ASP A 205 -8.93 -13.50 -6.37
C ASP A 205 -8.63 -13.65 -7.88
N VAL A 206 -9.16 -12.74 -8.71
CA VAL A 206 -8.86 -12.75 -10.16
C VAL A 206 -7.44 -12.29 -10.49
N SER A 207 -6.78 -11.58 -9.57
CA SER A 207 -5.43 -11.04 -9.75
C SER A 207 -4.34 -11.88 -9.10
N LEU A 208 -4.69 -13.05 -8.53
CA LEU A 208 -3.74 -13.93 -7.83
C LEU A 208 -2.49 -14.21 -8.68
N TYR A 209 -2.67 -14.46 -9.98
CA TYR A 209 -1.59 -14.78 -10.91
C TYR A 209 -0.79 -13.56 -11.35
N HIS A 210 -1.47 -12.46 -11.69
CA HIS A 210 -0.77 -11.24 -12.08
C HIS A 210 0.08 -10.69 -10.94
N CYS A 211 -0.46 -10.75 -9.72
CA CYS A 211 0.25 -10.31 -8.54
C CYS A 211 1.42 -11.23 -8.15
N ALA A 212 1.46 -12.47 -8.64
CA ALA A 212 2.55 -13.39 -8.31
C ALA A 212 3.88 -12.90 -8.91
N SER A 213 3.80 -12.16 -10.03
CA SER A 213 4.96 -11.52 -10.67
C SER A 213 5.49 -10.29 -9.93
N LEU A 214 4.76 -9.82 -8.92
CA LEU A 214 5.16 -8.65 -8.14
C LEU A 214 6.12 -9.09 -7.04
N ASP A 215 7.32 -8.54 -7.10
CA ASP A 215 8.32 -8.68 -6.05
C ASP A 215 8.19 -7.50 -5.06
N PRO A 216 7.71 -7.73 -3.82
CA PRO A 216 7.57 -6.68 -2.81
C PRO A 216 8.87 -5.94 -2.49
N ALA A 217 10.02 -6.61 -2.53
CA ALA A 217 11.31 -5.99 -2.26
C ALA A 217 11.69 -5.01 -3.39
N ARG A 218 11.48 -5.40 -4.65
CA ARG A 218 11.64 -4.48 -5.79
C ARG A 218 10.66 -3.31 -5.71
N MET A 219 9.41 -3.55 -5.29
CA MET A 219 8.44 -2.47 -5.05
C MET A 219 8.94 -1.51 -3.97
N ALA A 220 9.51 -2.03 -2.88
CA ALA A 220 10.06 -1.22 -1.79
C ALA A 220 11.24 -0.37 -2.28
N ALA A 221 12.19 -0.97 -3.02
CA ALA A 221 13.31 -0.25 -3.62
C ALA A 221 12.86 0.88 -4.56
N LYS A 222 11.87 0.61 -5.43
CA LYS A 222 11.27 1.63 -6.31
C LYS A 222 10.62 2.78 -5.52
N ARG A 223 9.95 2.47 -4.41
CA ARG A 223 9.36 3.48 -3.51
C ARG A 223 10.42 4.27 -2.75
N TYR A 224 11.53 3.65 -2.38
CA TYR A 224 12.67 4.32 -1.79
C TYR A 224 13.24 5.38 -2.73
N GLY A 225 13.55 5.00 -3.98
CA GLY A 225 14.01 5.97 -4.98
C GLY A 225 13.00 7.10 -5.27
N SER A 226 11.69 6.82 -5.14
CA SER A 226 10.65 7.86 -5.23
C SER A 226 10.67 8.82 -4.02
N LEU A 227 10.95 8.31 -2.82
CA LEU A 227 11.11 9.12 -1.62
C LEU A 227 12.33 10.03 -1.73
N VAL A 228 13.50 9.50 -2.13
CA VAL A 228 14.72 10.29 -2.34
C VAL A 228 14.45 11.45 -3.32
N LYS A 229 13.83 11.16 -4.48
CA LYS A 229 13.42 12.18 -5.45
C LYS A 229 12.46 13.21 -4.85
N ALA A 230 11.51 12.79 -4.02
CA ALA A 230 10.57 13.69 -3.38
C ALA A 230 11.26 14.62 -2.37
N VAL A 231 12.20 14.10 -1.58
CA VAL A 231 13.03 14.88 -0.63
C VAL A 231 13.87 15.89 -1.40
N HIS A 232 14.58 15.47 -2.45
CA HIS A 232 15.41 16.37 -3.28
C HIS A 232 14.62 17.48 -3.98
N ALA A 233 13.33 17.26 -4.23
CA ALA A 233 12.45 18.25 -4.82
C ALA A 233 12.01 19.34 -3.81
N VAL A 234 12.24 19.16 -2.50
CA VAL A 234 11.95 20.17 -1.48
C VAL A 234 13.02 21.26 -1.54
N ARG A 235 12.70 22.39 -2.17
CA ARG A 235 13.58 23.57 -2.24
C ARG A 235 13.55 24.41 -0.96
N SER A 236 12.44 24.36 -0.26
CA SER A 236 12.22 25.04 1.00
C SER A 236 11.25 24.21 1.82
N ALA A 237 11.48 24.14 3.12
CA ALA A 237 10.59 23.46 4.05
C ALA A 237 9.21 24.16 4.16
N ARG A 238 9.08 25.38 3.60
CA ARG A 238 7.82 26.10 3.41
C ARG A 238 7.06 25.71 2.13
N ASP A 239 7.64 24.91 1.24
CA ASP A 239 6.92 24.36 0.09
C ASP A 239 5.96 23.24 0.56
N ILE A 240 4.76 23.65 0.95
CA ILE A 240 3.71 22.76 1.46
C ILE A 240 3.42 21.62 0.48
N LYS A 241 3.43 21.90 -0.84
CA LYS A 241 3.14 20.88 -1.86
C LYS A 241 4.26 19.85 -1.93
N ALA A 242 5.53 20.27 -1.88
CA ALA A 242 6.66 19.35 -1.88
C ALA A 242 6.72 18.52 -0.59
N MET A 243 6.57 19.14 0.57
CA MET A 243 6.51 18.46 1.86
C MET A 243 5.38 17.41 1.91
N HIS A 244 4.21 17.72 1.36
CA HIS A 244 3.11 16.75 1.25
C HIS A 244 3.44 15.58 0.33
N ARG A 245 4.22 15.79 -0.75
CA ARG A 245 4.70 14.68 -1.60
C ARG A 245 5.66 13.77 -0.85
N VAL A 246 6.58 14.33 -0.04
CA VAL A 246 7.47 13.55 0.83
C VAL A 246 6.63 12.71 1.79
N ARG A 247 5.68 13.33 2.51
CA ARG A 247 4.78 12.64 3.45
C ARG A 247 4.03 11.47 2.80
N LYS A 248 3.49 11.66 1.60
CA LYS A 248 2.83 10.58 0.83
C LYS A 248 3.80 9.45 0.48
N SER A 249 5.03 9.81 0.08
CA SER A 249 6.06 8.85 -0.31
C SER A 249 6.55 8.02 0.87
N VAL A 250 6.76 8.63 2.05
CA VAL A 250 7.09 7.93 3.30
C VAL A 250 6.00 6.91 3.65
N LYS A 251 4.73 7.31 3.66
CA LYS A 251 3.62 6.37 3.95
C LYS A 251 3.56 5.22 2.96
N ALA A 252 3.70 5.50 1.67
CA ALA A 252 3.69 4.47 0.63
C ALA A 252 4.87 3.49 0.78
N LEU A 253 6.07 4.00 1.06
CA LEU A 253 7.25 3.18 1.31
C LEU A 253 7.05 2.27 2.53
N ARG A 254 6.55 2.81 3.64
CA ARG A 254 6.28 2.02 4.85
C ARG A 254 5.31 0.87 4.60
N TYR A 255 4.23 1.11 3.85
CA TYR A 255 3.25 0.06 3.53
C TYR A 255 3.82 -1.01 2.62
N VAL A 256 4.67 -0.64 1.66
CA VAL A 256 5.32 -1.61 0.77
C VAL A 256 6.41 -2.40 1.50
N ARG A 257 7.15 -1.78 2.44
CA ARG A 257 8.09 -2.51 3.31
C ARG A 257 7.38 -3.51 4.21
N GLU A 258 6.25 -3.14 4.79
CA GLU A 258 5.41 -4.05 5.58
C GLU A 258 4.92 -5.24 4.72
N LEU A 259 4.42 -4.97 3.52
CA LEU A 259 4.07 -5.99 2.53
C LEU A 259 5.25 -6.91 2.21
N ALA A 260 6.44 -6.35 2.08
CA ALA A 260 7.67 -7.09 1.82
C ALA A 260 8.25 -7.80 3.05
N GLN A 261 7.60 -7.69 4.21
CA GLN A 261 8.09 -8.19 5.51
C GLN A 261 9.50 -7.69 5.85
N ILE A 262 9.86 -6.51 5.34
CA ILE A 262 11.11 -5.84 5.66
C ILE A 262 10.90 -5.10 6.98
N GLU A 263 11.87 -5.23 7.88
CA GLU A 263 11.86 -4.56 9.18
C GLU A 263 11.59 -3.05 9.03
N GLN A 264 10.82 -2.51 9.98
CA GLN A 264 10.53 -1.08 9.99
C GLN A 264 11.81 -0.29 10.25
N ASP A 265 12.06 0.69 9.39
CA ASP A 265 13.16 1.62 9.57
C ASP A 265 12.75 2.69 10.60
N PRO A 266 13.43 2.79 11.75
CA PRO A 266 13.12 3.79 12.77
C PRO A 266 13.16 5.23 12.24
N GLN A 267 14.04 5.53 11.28
CA GLN A 267 14.14 6.85 10.67
C GLN A 267 12.90 7.16 9.83
N LEU A 268 12.35 6.19 9.10
CA LEU A 268 11.09 6.36 8.36
C LEU A 268 9.88 6.54 9.29
N VAL A 269 9.91 5.90 10.46
CA VAL A 269 8.87 6.10 11.50
C VAL A 269 8.94 7.54 12.01
N ALA A 270 10.10 7.98 12.49
CA ALA A 270 10.31 9.34 12.97
C ALA A 270 9.95 10.40 11.90
N LEU A 271 10.36 10.18 10.65
CA LEU A 271 10.03 11.08 9.54
C LEU A 271 8.53 11.12 9.25
N GLN A 272 7.83 9.99 9.34
CA GLN A 272 6.38 9.97 9.18
C GLN A 272 5.69 10.78 10.29
N ASP A 273 6.14 10.63 11.53
CA ASP A 273 5.52 11.25 12.69
C ASP A 273 5.76 12.76 12.68
N CYS A 274 6.99 13.19 12.41
CA CYS A 274 7.35 14.59 12.18
C CYS A 274 6.49 15.24 11.07
N LEU A 275 6.41 14.61 9.88
CA LEU A 275 5.58 15.11 8.77
C LEU A 275 4.08 15.00 9.04
N GLY A 276 3.66 14.07 9.90
CA GLY A 276 2.30 13.91 10.38
C GLY A 276 1.87 15.12 11.17
N SER A 277 2.58 15.39 12.27
CA SER A 277 2.34 16.53 13.16
C SER A 277 2.44 17.85 12.42
N TRP A 278 3.48 18.04 11.59
CA TRP A 278 3.63 19.24 10.76
C TRP A 278 2.41 19.49 9.86
N HIS A 279 1.93 18.45 9.15
CA HIS A 279 0.76 18.60 8.27
C HIS A 279 -0.50 18.97 9.05
N ASP A 280 -0.71 18.36 10.21
CA ASP A 280 -1.91 18.59 11.01
C ASP A 280 -1.91 20.03 11.59
N MET A 281 -0.74 20.56 11.99
CA MET A 281 -0.58 21.96 12.38
C MET A 281 -0.83 22.95 11.23
N ILE A 282 -0.31 22.67 10.04
CA ILE A 282 -0.56 23.51 8.85
C ILE A 282 -2.06 23.56 8.52
N MET A 283 -2.76 22.43 8.63
CA MET A 283 -4.20 22.36 8.39
C MET A 283 -5.01 23.19 9.41
N VAL A 284 -4.59 23.21 10.67
CA VAL A 284 -5.23 24.04 11.71
C VAL A 284 -4.88 25.51 11.52
N GLN A 285 -3.63 25.83 11.19
CA GLN A 285 -3.19 27.19 10.89
C GLN A 285 -4.01 27.79 9.74
N ASP A 286 -4.18 27.07 8.63
CA ASP A 286 -4.99 27.49 7.48
C ASP A 286 -6.47 27.69 7.87
N GLN A 287 -7.03 26.78 8.68
CA GLN A 287 -8.39 26.91 9.21
C GLN A 287 -8.56 28.21 10.01
N LEU A 288 -7.66 28.50 10.95
CA LEU A 288 -7.71 29.74 11.74
C LEU A 288 -7.53 30.97 10.86
N GLN A 289 -6.53 30.99 9.98
CA GLN A 289 -6.26 32.13 9.09
C GLN A 289 -7.41 32.43 8.11
N SER A 290 -8.22 31.44 7.76
CA SER A 290 -9.41 31.64 6.92
C SER A 290 -10.56 32.39 7.61
N GLN A 291 -10.50 32.56 8.93
CA GLN A 291 -11.54 33.26 9.68
C GLN A 291 -11.45 34.79 9.53
N LYS A 292 -12.60 35.46 9.38
CA LYS A 292 -12.65 36.93 9.23
C LYS A 292 -12.25 37.69 10.51
N LYS A 293 -12.49 37.11 11.68
CA LYS A 293 -12.19 37.72 12.98
C LYS A 293 -11.76 36.62 13.94
N LEU A 294 -10.56 36.76 14.49
CA LEU A 294 -9.99 35.85 15.48
C LEU A 294 -10.19 36.40 16.89
N SER A 295 -10.56 35.52 17.81
CA SER A 295 -10.49 35.74 19.26
C SER A 295 -9.05 35.92 19.75
N LEU A 296 -8.87 36.32 21.00
CA LEU A 296 -7.54 36.44 21.60
C LEU A 296 -6.86 35.07 21.71
N ASP A 297 -7.60 34.03 22.12
CA ASP A 297 -7.09 32.67 22.26
C ASP A 297 -6.64 32.09 20.91
N GLU A 298 -7.40 32.32 19.85
CA GLU A 298 -7.01 31.88 18.50
C GLU A 298 -5.75 32.59 17.98
N LYS A 299 -5.55 33.87 18.34
CA LYS A 299 -4.30 34.57 18.01
C LYS A 299 -3.12 34.00 18.77
N HIS A 300 -3.28 33.69 20.06
CA HIS A 300 -2.24 33.02 20.84
C HIS A 300 -1.94 31.63 20.27
N ALA A 301 -2.96 30.87 19.89
CA ALA A 301 -2.83 29.57 19.24
C ALA A 301 -2.04 29.67 17.93
N LEU A 302 -2.27 30.68 17.09
CA LEU A 302 -1.50 30.88 15.85
C LEU A 302 0.00 31.11 16.11
N VAL A 303 0.35 31.86 17.16
CA VAL A 303 1.76 32.10 17.52
C VAL A 303 2.41 30.80 18.02
N ALA A 304 1.72 30.05 18.88
CA ALA A 304 2.21 28.77 19.38
C ALA A 304 2.36 27.73 18.24
N LEU A 305 1.34 27.61 17.37
CA LEU A 305 1.38 26.77 16.18
C LEU A 305 2.57 27.10 15.29
N GLN A 306 2.86 28.38 15.07
CA GLN A 306 3.98 28.78 14.21
C GLN A 306 5.32 28.33 14.80
N ARG A 307 5.52 28.47 16.11
CA ARG A 307 6.74 27.98 16.79
C ARG A 307 6.87 26.47 16.62
N ASP A 308 5.83 25.73 16.92
CA ASP A 308 5.86 24.25 16.87
C ASP A 308 6.01 23.74 15.41
N ILE A 309 5.46 24.46 14.42
CA ILE A 309 5.74 24.23 12.99
C ILE A 309 7.23 24.40 12.71
N ASP A 310 7.84 25.51 13.15
CA ASP A 310 9.27 25.78 12.90
C ASP A 310 10.18 24.73 13.57
N GLU A 311 9.82 24.24 14.75
CA GLU A 311 10.47 23.10 15.41
C GLU A 311 10.40 21.82 14.55
N ARG A 312 9.21 21.48 14.02
CA ARG A 312 9.08 20.31 13.14
C ARG A 312 9.81 20.48 11.82
N LEU A 313 9.94 21.70 11.30
CA LEU A 313 10.76 21.95 10.12
C LEU A 313 12.26 21.74 10.41
N ALA A 314 12.74 22.08 11.60
CA ALA A 314 14.10 21.79 12.01
C ALA A 314 14.35 20.28 12.15
N GLU A 315 13.43 19.56 12.80
CA GLU A 315 13.48 18.09 12.91
C GLU A 315 13.44 17.41 11.54
N TYR A 316 12.55 17.86 10.64
CA TYR A 316 12.49 17.36 9.27
C TYR A 316 13.83 17.48 8.53
N ARG A 317 14.53 18.62 8.68
CA ARG A 317 15.86 18.82 8.08
C ARG A 317 16.85 17.79 8.62
N ALA A 318 16.91 17.61 9.95
CA ALA A 318 17.79 16.62 10.56
C ALA A 318 17.48 15.19 10.10
N LEU A 319 16.20 14.81 10.05
CA LEU A 319 15.76 13.48 9.61
C LEU A 319 15.98 13.22 8.12
N THR A 320 16.07 14.27 7.30
CA THR A 320 16.27 14.14 5.85
C THR A 320 17.73 14.23 5.42
N THR A 321 18.65 14.65 6.28
CA THR A 321 20.09 14.76 5.96
C THR A 321 20.66 13.52 5.27
N PRO A 322 20.41 12.27 5.74
CA PRO A 322 20.97 11.09 5.08
C PRO A 322 20.50 10.92 3.63
N PHE A 323 19.24 11.26 3.33
CA PHE A 323 18.70 11.20 1.97
C PHE A 323 19.31 12.25 1.04
N TRP A 324 19.85 13.35 1.57
CA TRP A 324 20.58 14.35 0.80
C TRP A 324 22.02 13.91 0.53
N GLU A 325 22.62 13.15 1.43
CA GLU A 325 23.99 12.62 1.34
C GLU A 325 24.10 11.42 0.39
N GLU A 326 23.02 10.66 0.18
CA GLU A 326 22.88 9.58 -0.83
C GLU A 326 23.00 10.04 -2.29
N ARG A 327 23.47 11.27 -2.54
CA ARG A 327 23.67 11.85 -3.87
C ARG A 327 25.06 11.57 -4.47
N LEU A 328 25.73 10.50 -4.02
CA LEU A 328 27.02 10.04 -4.53
C LEU A 328 26.88 8.73 -5.31
#